data_AF-A0A3C0NLA3-F1
#
_entry.id   AF-A0A3C0NLA3-F1
#
_cell.length_a   1.000
_cell.length_b   1.000
_cell.length_c   1.000
_cell.angle_alpha   90.00
_cell.angle_beta   90.00
_cell.angle_gamma   90.00
#
_symmetry.space_group_name_H-M   'P 1'
#
loop_
_entity.id
_entity.type
_entity.pdbx_description
1 polymer ?
#
loop_
_entity_poly.entity_id
_entity_poly.type
_entity_poly.pdbx_seq_one_letter_code
_entity_poly.pdbx_strand_id
1 'polypeptide(L)'
;MSTVGTPYLLVILEDRYQSTQNLAIAEVDKYRLTRREAEVWLLRRANYSRKDIAAELCISLDTVKKHLKNIHAKQEMTLYME
;
A
#
# COMPACT_ATOMS: atom_id res chain seq x y z
N MET A 1 36.11 -38.95 -11.77
CA MET A 1 34.67 -38.87 -12.14
C MET A 1 34.15 -37.53 -11.70
N SER A 2 33.76 -36.70 -12.66
CA SER A 2 33.38 -35.30 -12.49
C SER A 2 32.04 -35.22 -11.75
N THR A 3 32.00 -34.53 -10.61
CA THR A 3 30.77 -34.23 -9.87
C THR A 3 30.02 -33.12 -10.59
N VAL A 4 29.10 -33.48 -11.47
CA VAL A 4 28.14 -32.52 -12.04
C VAL A 4 27.24 -32.08 -10.88
N GLY A 5 27.41 -30.85 -10.41
CA GLY A 5 26.56 -30.26 -9.38
C GLY A 5 25.12 -30.26 -9.88
N THR A 6 24.23 -30.94 -9.15
CA THR A 6 22.80 -30.93 -9.43
C THR A 6 22.28 -29.49 -9.45
N PRO A 7 21.60 -29.06 -10.53
CA PRO A 7 21.03 -27.73 -10.57
C PRO A 7 19.85 -27.66 -9.60
N TYR A 8 19.89 -26.69 -8.68
CA TYR A 8 18.78 -26.40 -7.78
C TYR A 8 18.16 -25.07 -8.18
N LEU A 9 16.83 -24.99 -8.13
CA LEU A 9 16.07 -23.77 -8.32
C LEU A 9 15.61 -23.25 -6.94
N LEU A 10 16.17 -22.13 -6.51
CA LEU A 10 15.66 -21.39 -5.36
C LEU A 10 14.37 -20.67 -5.76
N VAL A 11 13.25 -21.04 -5.14
CA VAL A 11 11.97 -20.35 -5.32
C VAL A 11 11.62 -19.68 -4.01
N ILE A 12 11.37 -18.37 -4.06
CA ILE A 12 10.84 -17.60 -2.95
C ILE A 12 9.34 -17.43 -3.20
N LEU A 13 8.52 -17.95 -2.29
CA LEU A 13 7.08 -17.71 -2.27
C LEU A 13 6.82 -16.52 -1.36
N GLU A 14 6.32 -15.43 -1.95
CA GLU A 14 5.94 -14.24 -1.20
C GLU A 14 4.41 -14.09 -1.18
N ASP A 15 3.87 -13.85 0.02
CA ASP A 15 2.50 -13.42 0.18
C ASP A 15 2.39 -11.94 -0.22
N ARG A 16 1.90 -11.71 -1.45
CA ARG A 16 1.73 -10.36 -2.00
C ARG A 16 0.74 -9.52 -1.19
N TYR A 17 -0.22 -10.14 -0.52
CA TYR A 17 -1.19 -9.42 0.32
C TYR A 17 -0.49 -8.88 1.56
N GLN A 18 0.23 -9.74 2.28
CA GLN A 18 0.99 -9.33 3.47
C GLN A 18 2.08 -8.31 3.14
N SER A 19 2.79 -8.50 2.02
CA SER A 19 3.83 -7.58 1.57
C SER A 19 3.26 -6.19 1.26
N THR A 20 2.11 -6.13 0.58
CA THR A 20 1.44 -4.87 0.26
C THR A 20 0.92 -4.16 1.52
N GLN A 21 0.40 -4.91 2.50
CA GLN A 21 0.00 -4.35 3.80
C GLN A 21 1.18 -3.77 4.57
N ASN A 22 2.29 -4.50 4.66
CA ASN A 22 3.48 -4.03 5.36
C ASN A 22 4.03 -2.74 4.74
N LEU A 23 4.06 -2.66 3.41
CA LEU A 23 4.43 -1.43 2.71
C LEU A 23 3.47 -0.28 3.01
N ALA A 24 2.15 -0.56 3.00
CA ALA A 24 1.13 0.45 3.30
C ALA A 24 1.28 1.02 4.71
N ILE A 25 1.66 0.20 5.70
CA ILE A 25 1.94 0.63 7.07
C ILE A 25 3.18 1.55 7.10
N ALA A 26 4.28 1.17 6.45
CA ALA A 26 5.48 2.00 6.39
C ALA A 26 5.22 3.36 5.69
N GLU A 27 4.37 3.36 4.66
CA GLU A 27 3.96 4.55 3.92
C GLU A 27 3.14 5.54 4.77
N VAL A 28 2.37 5.06 5.76
CA VAL A 28 1.61 5.94 6.68
C VAL A 28 2.55 6.88 7.43
N ASP A 29 3.65 6.35 7.96
CA ASP A 29 4.65 7.13 8.66
C ASP A 29 5.47 7.97 7.70
N LYS A 30 5.92 7.40 6.58
CA LYS A 30 6.70 8.11 5.55
C LYS A 30 6.00 9.38 5.07
N TYR A 31 4.70 9.29 4.77
CA TYR A 31 3.92 10.41 4.23
C TYR A 31 3.21 11.23 5.31
N ARG A 32 3.41 10.92 6.59
CA ARG A 32 2.73 11.57 7.72
C ARG A 32 1.20 11.64 7.50
N LEU A 33 0.62 10.50 7.16
CA LEU A 33 -0.82 10.41 6.93
C LEU A 33 -1.57 10.59 8.25
N THR A 34 -2.71 11.29 8.20
CA THR A 34 -3.61 11.32 9.36
C THR A 34 -4.25 9.95 9.55
N ARG A 35 -4.81 9.69 10.73
CA ARG A 35 -5.52 8.42 11.01
C ARG A 35 -6.57 8.07 9.94
N ARG A 36 -7.39 9.05 9.51
CA ARG A 36 -8.43 8.83 8.48
C ARG A 36 -7.85 8.59 7.10
N GLU A 37 -6.76 9.25 6.76
CA GLU A 37 -6.04 8.99 5.51
C GLU A 37 -5.37 7.61 5.53
N ALA A 38 -4.83 7.18 6.67
CA ALA A 38 -4.25 5.85 6.84
C ALA A 38 -5.29 4.73 6.64
N GLU A 39 -6.49 4.87 7.23
CA GLU A 39 -7.61 3.94 7.02
C GLU A 39 -7.96 3.80 5.53
N VAL A 40 -8.06 4.92 4.81
CA VAL A 40 -8.30 4.93 3.35
C VAL A 40 -7.13 4.33 2.58
N TRP A 41 -5.89 4.64 2.98
CA TRP A 41 -4.67 4.22 2.29
C TRP A 41 -4.46 2.70 2.37
N LEU A 42 -4.67 2.11 3.55
CA LEU A 42 -4.56 0.67 3.77
C LEU A 42 -5.51 -0.11 2.85
N LEU A 43 -6.79 0.30 2.78
CA LEU A 43 -7.77 -0.33 1.89
C LEU A 43 -7.42 -0.10 0.41
N ARG A 44 -6.94 1.10 0.06
CA ARG A 44 -6.51 1.40 -1.30
C ARG A 44 -5.35 0.52 -1.74
N ARG A 45 -4.38 0.28 -0.86
CA ARG A 45 -3.23 -0.61 -1.09
C ARG A 45 -3.66 -2.08 -1.17
N ALA A 46 -4.70 -2.47 -0.44
CA ALA A 46 -5.38 -3.76 -0.61
C ALA A 46 -6.23 -3.88 -1.90
N ASN A 47 -6.10 -2.94 -2.86
CA ASN A 47 -6.80 -2.89 -4.14
C ASN A 47 -8.33 -2.68 -4.07
N TYR A 48 -8.84 -2.17 -2.96
CA TYR A 48 -10.27 -1.82 -2.87
C TYR A 48 -10.59 -0.67 -3.83
N SER A 49 -11.77 -0.74 -4.46
CA SER A 49 -12.25 0.37 -5.27
C SER A 49 -12.68 1.53 -4.36
N ARG A 50 -12.79 2.75 -4.91
CA ARG A 50 -13.26 3.91 -4.15
C ARG A 50 -14.67 3.69 -3.57
N LYS A 51 -15.50 2.88 -4.25
CA LYS A 51 -16.85 2.52 -3.79
C LYS A 51 -16.78 1.54 -2.61
N ASP A 52 -15.90 0.55 -2.70
CA ASP A 52 -15.71 -0.43 -1.62
C ASP A 52 -15.15 0.27 -0.37
N ILE A 53 -14.18 1.18 -0.52
CA ILE A 53 -13.65 1.98 0.59
C ILE A 53 -14.74 2.84 1.23
N ALA A 54 -15.59 3.46 0.41
CA ALA A 54 -16.70 4.29 0.91
C ALA A 54 -17.69 3.46 1.73
N ALA A 55 -18.01 2.25 1.26
CA ALA A 55 -18.87 1.31 1.98
C ALA A 55 -18.21 0.80 3.28
N GLU A 56 -16.95 0.36 3.22
CA GLU A 56 -16.22 -0.20 4.36
C GLU A 56 -16.03 0.80 5.50
N LEU A 57 -15.73 2.07 5.15
CA LEU A 57 -15.49 3.12 6.13
C LEU A 57 -16.76 3.93 6.47
N CYS A 58 -17.91 3.59 5.88
CA CYS A 58 -19.18 4.31 6.03
C CYS A 58 -19.05 5.83 5.76
N ILE A 59 -18.34 6.20 4.69
CA ILE A 59 -18.14 7.60 4.28
C ILE A 59 -18.58 7.82 2.83
N SER A 60 -18.76 9.08 2.42
CA SER A 60 -19.14 9.38 1.04
C SER A 60 -18.01 9.09 0.05
N LEU A 61 -18.38 8.77 -1.19
CA LEU A 61 -17.42 8.57 -2.28
C LEU A 61 -16.55 9.82 -2.52
N ASP A 62 -17.10 11.02 -2.33
CA ASP A 62 -16.35 12.28 -2.48
C ASP A 62 -15.37 12.50 -1.33
N THR A 63 -15.70 12.04 -0.12
CA THR A 63 -14.77 12.00 1.00
C THR A 63 -13.59 11.07 0.71
N VAL A 64 -13.83 9.89 0.14
CA VAL A 64 -12.74 8.99 -0.30
C VAL A 64 -11.85 9.66 -1.36
N LYS A 65 -12.44 10.28 -2.38
CA LYS A 65 -11.68 11.04 -3.40
C LYS A 65 -10.84 12.13 -2.76
N LYS A 66 -11.39 12.88 -1.80
CA LYS A 66 -10.69 13.95 -1.09
C LYS A 66 -9.52 13.41 -0.27
N HIS A 67 -9.71 12.33 0.49
CA HIS A 67 -8.62 11.69 1.23
C HIS A 67 -7.51 11.21 0.30
N LEU A 68 -7.84 10.54 -0.81
CA LEU A 68 -6.85 10.10 -1.80
C LEU A 68 -6.08 11.28 -2.41
N LYS A 69 -6.75 12.39 -2.74
CA LYS A 69 -6.10 13.60 -3.23
C LYS A 69 -5.09 14.16 -2.21
N ASN A 70 -5.48 14.24 -0.95
CA ASN A 70 -4.59 14.72 0.11
C ASN A 70 -3.39 13.79 0.33
N ILE A 71 -3.61 12.47 0.29
CA ILE A 71 -2.54 11.48 0.39
C ILE A 71 -1.53 11.69 -0.73
N HIS A 72 -1.98 11.78 -1.99
CA HIS A 72 -1.08 12.03 -3.12
C HIS A 72 -0.29 13.33 -2.99
N ALA A 73 -0.92 14.42 -2.53
CA ALA A 73 -0.20 15.67 -2.28
C ALA A 73 0.89 15.52 -1.20
N LYS A 74 0.64 14.73 -0.15
CA LYS A 74 1.65 14.42 0.87
C LYS A 74 2.78 13.55 0.32
N GLN A 75 2.47 12.58 -0.54
CA GLN A 75 3.46 11.75 -1.23
C GLN A 75 4.40 12.61 -2.08
N GLU A 76 3.84 13.51 -2.88
CA GLU A 76 4.60 14.45 -3.70
C GLU A 76 5.49 15.35 -2.82
N MET A 77 4.94 15.90 -1.73
CA MET A 77 5.70 16.73 -0.80
C MET A 77 6.88 15.98 -0.17
N THR A 78 6.70 14.72 0.24
CA THR A 78 7.81 13.90 0.75
C THR A 78 8.88 13.66 -0.31
N LEU A 79 8.48 13.40 -1.57
CA LEU A 79 9.42 13.15 -2.66
C LEU A 79 10.32 14.36 -2.97
N TYR A 80 9.80 15.59 -2.86
CA TYR A 80 10.58 16.82 -3.07
C TYR A 80 11.50 17.18 -1.89
N MET A 81 11.39 16.47 -0.77
CA MET A 81 12.21 16.68 0.43
C MET A 81 13.30 15.62 0.61
N GLU A 82 13.36 14.60 -0.26
CA GLU A 82 14.40 13.55 -0.36
C GLU A 82 15.47 13.95 -1.38
#